data_AF-A0A1J0KSS4-F1
#
_entry.id   AF-A0A1J0KSS4-F1
#
_cell.length_a   1.000
_cell.length_b   1.000
_cell.length_c   1.000
_cell.angle_alpha   90.00
_cell.angle_beta   90.00
_cell.angle_gamma   90.00
#
_symmetry.space_group_name_H-M   'P 1'
#
loop_
_entity.id
_entity.type
_entity.pdbx_description
1 polymer ?
#
loop_
_entity_poly.entity_id
_entity_poly.type
_entity_poly.pdbx_seq_one_letter_code
_entity_poly.pdbx_strand_id
1 'polypeptide(L)'
;MPYELTIRLFFFLSIFLIMMVWEIIAPRRKQQVSRKIRWVNNISLIIINSIIIRLLFPAAAIGIAIWCSQNNLGLLNALDIPQWLKVIIAFLVLDLAIYLQHVLFHYLPVFWRIHKVHHADLDFDVTTGLRFHPIEIILSMLIKFMVIIFIGASVESVIIFEIVLNATSMFNHSNIKLPLMIDKYLRYFIITPDMHRIHHSVIPKETNSNFGFNLSLWDRLLATYRANAANDQTTMDIGLSEHRNIVQTQKLLGMIKMPFEDNQDPQN
;
A
#
# COMPACT_ATOMS: atom_id res chain seq x y z
N MET A 1 -13.57 -20.16 9.05
CA MET A 1 -14.00 -18.97 9.81
C MET A 1 -15.10 -18.25 9.03
N PRO A 2 -16.39 -18.51 9.32
CA PRO A 2 -17.51 -18.04 8.48
C PRO A 2 -17.66 -16.51 8.39
N TYR A 3 -17.02 -15.76 9.30
CA TYR A 3 -17.15 -14.29 9.38
C TYR A 3 -15.92 -13.51 8.89
N GLU A 4 -14.89 -14.19 8.39
CA GLU A 4 -13.62 -13.55 8.02
C GLU A 4 -13.80 -12.45 6.96
N LEU A 5 -14.51 -12.75 5.87
CA LEU A 5 -14.81 -11.77 4.83
C LEU A 5 -15.61 -10.58 5.39
N THR A 6 -16.62 -10.85 6.23
CA THR A 6 -17.43 -9.81 6.87
C THR A 6 -16.60 -8.90 7.75
N ILE A 7 -15.67 -9.46 8.55
CA ILE A 7 -14.78 -8.68 9.41
C ILE A 7 -13.85 -7.80 8.55
N ARG A 8 -13.21 -8.36 7.52
CA ARG A 8 -12.30 -7.61 6.64
C ARG A 8 -13.03 -6.48 5.91
N LEU A 9 -14.21 -6.75 5.37
CA LEU A 9 -15.05 -5.74 4.72
C LEU A 9 -15.53 -4.67 5.70
N PHE A 10 -15.93 -5.05 6.92
CA PHE A 10 -16.34 -4.10 7.95
C PHE A 10 -15.21 -3.12 8.28
N PHE A 11 -14.01 -3.61 8.55
CA PHE A 11 -12.86 -2.75 8.82
C PHE A 11 -12.49 -1.88 7.62
N PHE A 12 -12.42 -2.49 6.43
CA PHE A 12 -12.11 -1.76 5.20
C PHE A 12 -13.08 -0.59 4.97
N LEU A 13 -14.39 -0.85 4.96
CA LEU A 13 -15.41 0.17 4.72
C LEU A 13 -15.45 1.22 5.82
N SER A 14 -15.27 0.81 7.08
CA SER A 14 -15.26 1.74 8.22
C SER A 14 -14.06 2.68 8.14
N ILE A 15 -12.86 2.17 7.90
CA ILE A 15 -11.65 3.00 7.80
C ILE A 15 -11.72 3.90 6.56
N PHE A 16 -12.18 3.37 5.43
CA PHE A 16 -12.40 4.16 4.22
C PHE A 16 -13.35 5.33 4.49
N LEU A 17 -14.49 5.07 5.14
CA LEU A 17 -15.47 6.09 5.51
C LEU A 17 -14.87 7.15 6.44
N ILE A 18 -14.11 6.73 7.46
CA ILE A 18 -13.46 7.64 8.40
C ILE A 18 -12.45 8.54 7.68
N MET A 19 -11.56 7.96 6.86
CA MET A 19 -10.56 8.71 6.09
C MET A 19 -11.21 9.66 5.08
N MET A 20 -12.25 9.20 4.37
CA MET A 20 -13.04 10.03 3.44
C MET A 20 -13.62 11.25 4.14
N VAL A 21 -14.33 11.04 5.25
CA VAL A 21 -14.98 12.13 5.99
C VAL A 21 -13.92 13.10 6.51
N TRP A 22 -12.81 12.58 7.05
CA TRP A 22 -11.73 13.41 7.58
C TRP A 22 -11.08 14.26 6.49
N GLU A 23 -10.74 13.71 5.32
CA GLU A 23 -10.11 14.49 4.25
C GLU A 23 -11.09 15.47 3.55
N ILE A 24 -12.40 15.34 3.75
CA ILE A 24 -13.39 16.36 3.35
C ILE A 24 -13.40 17.52 4.34
N ILE A 25 -13.36 17.23 5.64
CA ILE A 25 -13.48 18.23 6.71
C ILE A 25 -12.17 19.00 6.91
N ALA A 26 -11.04 18.29 6.90
CA ALA A 26 -9.73 18.85 7.18
C ALA A 26 -8.67 18.37 6.17
N PRO A 27 -8.78 18.77 4.89
CA PRO A 27 -7.81 18.41 3.87
C PRO A 27 -6.44 19.04 4.17
N ARG A 28 -5.36 18.29 3.92
CA ARG A 28 -4.00 18.81 3.99
C ARG A 28 -3.68 19.71 2.81
N ARG A 29 -4.18 19.35 1.62
CA ARG A 29 -4.00 20.12 0.39
C ARG A 29 -5.28 20.24 -0.43
N LYS A 30 -5.35 21.27 -1.27
CA LYS A 30 -6.40 21.43 -2.27
C LYS A 30 -6.13 20.47 -3.44
N GLN A 31 -7.12 19.66 -3.79
CA GLN A 31 -7.05 18.76 -4.96
C GLN A 31 -7.14 19.58 -6.25
N GLN A 32 -6.36 19.19 -7.26
CA GLN A 32 -6.32 19.83 -8.59
C GLN A 32 -7.22 19.11 -9.61
N VAL A 33 -7.37 17.79 -9.45
CA VAL A 33 -8.21 16.91 -10.25
C VAL A 33 -9.52 16.64 -9.51
N SER A 34 -10.61 16.57 -10.27
CA SER A 34 -11.93 16.26 -9.71
C SER A 34 -11.93 14.95 -8.93
N ARG A 35 -12.35 15.02 -7.66
CA ARG A 35 -12.57 13.85 -6.80
C ARG A 35 -13.42 12.78 -7.48
N LYS A 36 -14.50 13.19 -8.16
CA LYS A 36 -15.40 12.26 -8.87
C LYS A 36 -14.64 11.45 -9.93
N ILE A 37 -13.74 12.07 -10.69
CA ILE A 37 -12.93 11.38 -11.69
C ILE A 37 -12.01 10.36 -11.00
N ARG A 38 -11.24 10.80 -10.00
CA ARG A 38 -10.29 9.94 -9.29
C ARG A 38 -10.98 8.75 -8.63
N TRP A 39 -12.05 9.01 -7.89
CA TRP A 39 -12.76 8.00 -7.10
C TRP A 39 -13.43 6.95 -7.97
N VAL A 40 -14.15 7.34 -9.02
CA VAL A 40 -14.81 6.38 -9.91
C VAL A 40 -13.78 5.44 -10.52
N ASN A 41 -12.63 5.95 -10.97
CA ASN A 41 -11.63 5.14 -11.65
C ASN A 41 -10.79 4.31 -10.67
N ASN A 42 -10.35 4.88 -9.54
CA ASN A 42 -9.62 4.14 -8.51
C ASN A 42 -10.49 3.03 -7.89
N ILE A 43 -11.77 3.32 -7.56
CA ILE A 43 -12.68 2.30 -7.02
C ILE A 43 -12.98 1.21 -8.05
N SER A 44 -13.15 1.58 -9.32
CA SER A 44 -13.33 0.59 -10.40
C SER A 44 -12.13 -0.33 -10.54
N LEU A 45 -10.91 0.20 -10.40
CA LEU A 45 -9.68 -0.59 -10.41
C LEU A 45 -9.64 -1.59 -9.22
N ILE A 46 -10.03 -1.15 -8.03
CA ILE A 46 -10.12 -2.03 -6.84
C ILE A 46 -11.13 -3.15 -7.05
N ILE A 47 -12.30 -2.85 -7.62
CA ILE A 47 -13.33 -3.86 -7.90
C ILE A 47 -12.79 -4.91 -8.87
N ILE A 48 -12.14 -4.46 -9.96
CA ILE A 48 -11.49 -5.36 -10.93
C ILE A 48 -10.43 -6.23 -10.24
N ASN A 49 -9.54 -5.62 -9.45
CA ASN A 49 -8.50 -6.32 -8.70
C ASN A 49 -9.10 -7.36 -7.74
N SER A 50 -10.20 -7.02 -7.06
CA SER A 50 -10.89 -7.90 -6.12
C SER A 50 -11.51 -9.11 -6.83
N ILE A 51 -12.12 -8.90 -8.00
CA ILE A 51 -12.68 -9.97 -8.84
C ILE A 51 -11.54 -10.89 -9.33
N ILE A 52 -10.46 -10.31 -9.87
CA ILE A 52 -9.31 -11.08 -10.37
C ILE A 52 -8.71 -11.95 -9.25
N ILE A 53 -8.45 -11.38 -8.08
CA ILE A 53 -7.91 -12.13 -6.94
C ILE A 53 -8.88 -13.23 -6.50
N ARG A 54 -10.19 -12.95 -6.46
CA ARG A 54 -11.18 -13.96 -6.07
C ARG A 54 -11.26 -15.13 -7.07
N LEU A 55 -11.05 -14.86 -8.36
CA LEU A 55 -11.03 -15.88 -9.41
C LEU A 55 -9.74 -16.69 -9.40
N LEU A 56 -8.57 -16.04 -9.29
CA LEU A 56 -7.26 -16.70 -9.33
C LEU A 56 -6.93 -17.41 -8.02
N PHE A 57 -7.29 -16.81 -6.88
CA PHE A 57 -6.97 -17.30 -5.54
C PHE A 57 -8.21 -17.32 -4.65
N PRO A 58 -9.18 -18.25 -4.86
CA PRO A 58 -10.44 -18.27 -4.12
C PRO A 58 -10.28 -18.32 -2.60
N ALA A 59 -9.26 -19.02 -2.12
CA ALA A 59 -8.92 -19.13 -0.70
C ALA A 59 -7.90 -18.07 -0.23
N ALA A 60 -7.29 -17.32 -1.16
CA ALA A 60 -6.29 -16.27 -0.93
C ALA A 60 -5.24 -16.65 0.13
N ALA A 61 -4.76 -15.66 0.90
CA ALA A 61 -3.70 -15.84 1.90
C ALA A 61 -4.12 -16.75 3.07
N ILE A 62 -5.41 -16.79 3.38
CA ILE A 62 -5.95 -17.54 4.52
C ILE A 62 -6.02 -19.03 4.21
N GLY A 63 -6.34 -19.41 2.98
CA GLY A 63 -6.22 -20.80 2.53
C GLY A 63 -4.80 -21.33 2.67
N ILE A 64 -3.80 -20.51 2.32
CA ILE A 64 -2.38 -20.86 2.50
C ILE A 64 -2.03 -21.02 3.98
N ALA A 65 -2.49 -20.11 4.84
CA ALA A 65 -2.26 -20.22 6.29
C ALA A 65 -2.91 -21.47 6.91
N ILE A 66 -4.15 -21.79 6.52
CA ILE A 66 -4.85 -23.03 6.93
C ILE A 66 -4.05 -24.25 6.49
N TRP A 67 -3.62 -24.28 5.23
CA TRP A 67 -2.83 -25.38 4.68
C TRP A 67 -1.50 -25.56 5.41
N CYS A 68 -0.80 -24.46 5.73
CA CYS A 68 0.43 -24.51 6.51
C CYS A 68 0.19 -25.06 7.92
N SER A 69 -0.89 -24.61 8.58
CA SER A 69 -1.25 -25.09 9.92
C SER A 69 -1.61 -26.58 9.92
N GLN A 70 -2.38 -27.07 8.95
CA GLN A 70 -2.77 -28.47 8.85
C GLN A 70 -1.60 -29.42 8.54
N ASN A 71 -0.59 -28.95 7.82
CA ASN A 71 0.56 -29.74 7.41
C ASN A 71 1.82 -29.44 8.25
N ASN A 72 1.69 -28.64 9.31
CA ASN A 72 2.80 -28.22 10.18
C ASN A 72 3.99 -27.59 9.40
N LEU A 73 3.69 -26.79 8.38
CA LEU A 73 4.70 -26.16 7.52
C LEU A 73 5.12 -24.79 8.05
N GLY A 74 6.40 -24.47 7.89
CA GLY A 74 6.96 -23.16 8.18
C GLY A 74 7.53 -23.00 9.60
N LEU A 75 8.44 -22.05 9.75
CA LEU A 75 9.30 -21.90 10.93
C LEU A 75 8.51 -21.76 12.24
N LEU A 76 7.47 -20.93 12.27
CA LEU A 76 6.68 -20.68 13.48
C LEU A 76 5.87 -21.89 13.93
N ASN A 77 5.50 -22.79 13.02
CA ASN A 77 4.80 -24.03 13.37
C ASN A 77 5.75 -25.06 14.01
N ALA A 78 7.03 -25.04 13.64
CA ALA A 78 8.06 -25.88 14.25
C ALA A 78 8.53 -25.40 15.64
N LEU A 79 8.22 -24.15 16.03
CA LEU A 79 8.63 -23.57 17.30
C LEU A 79 7.56 -23.74 18.38
N ASP A 80 7.98 -24.21 19.56
CA ASP A 80 7.16 -24.25 20.77
C ASP A 80 7.23 -22.92 21.53
N ILE A 81 6.57 -21.89 20.98
CA ILE A 81 6.47 -20.55 21.57
C ILE A 81 5.01 -20.12 21.67
N PRO A 82 4.68 -19.20 22.60
CA PRO A 82 3.30 -18.72 22.78
C PRO A 82 2.71 -18.13 21.49
N GLN A 83 1.42 -18.38 21.27
CA GLN A 83 0.73 -17.95 20.04
C GLN A 83 0.81 -16.44 19.79
N TRP A 84 0.71 -15.62 20.84
CA TRP A 84 0.80 -14.16 20.71
C TRP A 84 2.17 -13.71 20.16
N LEU A 85 3.26 -14.43 20.49
CA LEU A 85 4.59 -14.14 19.98
C LEU A 85 4.72 -14.55 18.51
N LYS A 86 4.11 -15.68 18.11
CA LYS A 86 4.01 -16.07 16.69
C LYS A 86 3.31 -15.00 15.86
N VAL A 87 2.22 -14.41 16.38
CA VAL A 87 1.49 -13.32 15.73
C VAL A 87 2.36 -12.07 15.56
N ILE A 88 3.09 -11.66 16.60
CA ILE A 88 4.00 -10.49 16.52
C ILE A 88 5.13 -10.74 15.51
N ILE A 89 5.78 -11.90 15.57
CA ILE A 89 6.86 -12.24 14.64
C ILE A 89 6.33 -12.27 13.20
N ALA A 90 5.19 -12.93 12.97
CA ALA A 90 4.57 -13.00 11.64
C ALA A 90 4.22 -11.61 11.12
N PHE A 91 3.65 -10.74 11.97
CA PHE A 91 3.34 -9.36 11.60
C PHE A 91 4.60 -8.59 11.17
N LEU A 92 5.68 -8.66 11.96
CA LEU A 92 6.94 -7.95 11.65
C LEU A 92 7.58 -8.46 10.36
N VAL A 93 7.60 -9.79 10.13
CA VAL A 93 8.17 -10.38 8.92
C VAL A 93 7.32 -10.04 7.68
N LEU A 94 6.00 -10.09 7.79
CA LEU A 94 5.11 -9.69 6.70
C LEU A 94 5.24 -8.19 6.39
N ASP A 95 5.36 -7.33 7.40
CA ASP A 95 5.57 -5.89 7.20
C ASP A 95 6.92 -5.59 6.54
N LEU A 96 7.99 -6.27 6.96
CA LEU A 96 9.29 -6.21 6.30
C LEU A 96 9.20 -6.70 4.85
N ALA A 97 8.47 -7.76 4.58
CA ALA A 97 8.29 -8.26 3.22
C ALA A 97 7.57 -7.24 2.32
N ILE A 98 6.56 -6.54 2.83
CA ILE A 98 5.90 -5.43 2.10
C ILE A 98 6.86 -4.28 1.87
N TYR A 99 7.65 -3.89 2.88
CA TYR A 99 8.68 -2.86 2.71
C TYR A 99 9.69 -3.24 1.61
N LEU A 100 10.23 -4.47 1.65
CA LEU A 100 11.21 -4.93 0.67
C LEU A 100 10.62 -5.08 -0.72
N GLN A 101 9.37 -5.56 -0.82
CA GLN A 101 8.64 -5.58 -2.08
C GLN A 101 8.51 -4.16 -2.65
N HIS A 102 8.19 -3.18 -1.81
CA HIS A 102 8.04 -1.81 -2.25
C HIS A 102 9.35 -1.22 -2.78
N VAL A 103 10.46 -1.43 -2.06
CA VAL A 103 11.81 -1.08 -2.55
C VAL A 103 12.09 -1.77 -3.89
N LEU A 104 11.85 -3.08 -3.99
CA LEU A 104 12.06 -3.85 -5.22
C LEU A 104 11.26 -3.27 -6.40
N PHE A 105 10.02 -2.82 -6.13
CA PHE A 105 9.11 -2.27 -7.11
C PHE A 105 9.51 -0.89 -7.59
N HIS A 106 10.31 -0.15 -6.82
CA HIS A 106 10.93 1.09 -7.27
C HIS A 106 12.20 0.89 -8.08
N TYR A 107 13.07 -0.03 -7.65
CA TYR A 107 14.43 -0.11 -8.19
C TYR A 107 14.59 -1.05 -9.39
N LEU A 108 13.66 -1.99 -9.63
CA LEU A 108 13.71 -2.85 -10.80
C LEU A 108 12.75 -2.36 -11.88
N PRO A 109 13.24 -2.04 -13.11
CA PRO A 109 12.42 -1.43 -14.16
C PRO A 109 11.14 -2.21 -14.50
N VAL A 110 11.18 -3.55 -14.48
CA VAL A 110 10.00 -4.39 -14.75
C VAL A 110 8.90 -4.19 -13.71
N PHE A 111 9.27 -4.07 -12.43
CA PHE A 111 8.30 -3.86 -11.36
C PHE A 111 7.91 -2.39 -11.25
N TRP A 112 8.82 -1.46 -11.55
CA TRP A 112 8.48 -0.04 -11.62
C TRP A 112 7.44 0.26 -12.71
N ARG A 113 7.50 -0.41 -13.86
CA ARG A 113 6.48 -0.25 -14.92
C ARG A 113 5.04 -0.49 -14.46
N ILE A 114 4.83 -1.42 -13.53
CA ILE A 114 3.49 -1.68 -12.95
C ILE A 114 3.23 -0.77 -11.76
N HIS A 115 4.24 -0.54 -10.92
CA HIS A 115 4.11 0.28 -9.71
C HIS A 115 3.95 1.77 -10.01
N LYS A 116 4.49 2.27 -11.12
CA LYS A 116 4.29 3.66 -11.55
C LYS A 116 2.82 4.01 -11.78
N VAL A 117 1.94 3.03 -11.99
CA VAL A 117 0.49 3.28 -12.02
C VAL A 117 0.03 3.91 -10.71
N HIS A 118 0.53 3.44 -9.58
CA HIS A 118 0.30 4.01 -8.25
C HIS A 118 0.84 5.44 -8.16
N HIS A 119 2.12 5.64 -8.53
CA HIS A 119 2.80 6.94 -8.47
C HIS A 119 2.33 7.97 -9.50
N ALA A 120 1.68 7.56 -10.58
CA ALA A 120 1.20 8.48 -11.60
C ALA A 120 -0.10 9.21 -11.21
N ASP A 121 -0.57 9.07 -9.97
CA ASP A 121 -1.68 9.86 -9.49
C ASP A 121 -1.27 11.34 -9.39
N LEU A 122 -2.06 12.24 -9.98
CA LEU A 122 -1.75 13.68 -10.02
C LEU A 122 -2.12 14.39 -8.73
N ASP A 123 -2.89 13.72 -7.88
CA ASP A 123 -3.32 14.17 -6.57
C ASP A 123 -3.22 13.02 -5.57
N PHE A 124 -3.45 13.36 -4.31
CA PHE A 124 -3.32 12.43 -3.19
C PHE A 124 -4.64 12.42 -2.42
N ASP A 125 -5.22 11.24 -2.19
CA ASP A 125 -6.32 11.03 -1.24
C ASP A 125 -6.44 9.55 -0.86
N VAL A 126 -7.40 9.21 0.01
CA VAL A 126 -7.60 7.84 0.51
C VAL A 126 -7.65 6.78 -0.59
N THR A 127 -8.13 7.13 -1.80
CA THR A 127 -8.22 6.20 -2.93
C THR A 127 -6.88 5.95 -3.63
N THR A 128 -5.88 6.83 -3.47
CA THR A 128 -4.51 6.62 -3.96
C THR A 128 -3.91 5.35 -3.34
N GLY A 129 -4.16 5.10 -2.05
CA GLY A 129 -3.68 3.90 -1.34
C GLY A 129 -4.31 2.59 -1.80
N LEU A 130 -5.19 2.64 -2.80
CA LEU A 130 -5.88 1.48 -3.36
C LEU A 130 -5.67 1.37 -4.88
N ARG A 131 -4.88 2.28 -5.44
CA ARG A 131 -4.60 2.42 -6.87
C ARG A 131 -3.35 1.62 -7.23
N PHE A 132 -3.54 0.35 -7.59
CA PHE A 132 -2.47 -0.55 -8.02
C PHE A 132 -2.86 -1.33 -9.27
N HIS A 133 -1.89 -1.60 -10.14
CA HIS A 133 -2.12 -2.36 -11.36
C HIS A 133 -2.49 -3.83 -11.04
N PRO A 134 -3.39 -4.50 -11.79
CA PRO A 134 -3.78 -5.88 -11.50
C PRO A 134 -2.60 -6.87 -11.44
N ILE A 135 -1.60 -6.70 -12.31
CA ILE A 135 -0.38 -7.52 -12.30
C ILE A 135 0.39 -7.36 -10.98
N GLU A 136 0.49 -6.13 -10.47
CA GLU A 136 1.13 -5.85 -9.20
C GLU A 136 0.37 -6.50 -8.04
N ILE A 137 -0.96 -6.46 -8.04
CA ILE A 137 -1.78 -7.12 -7.02
C ILE A 137 -1.58 -8.64 -7.04
N ILE A 138 -1.50 -9.27 -8.23
CA ILE A 138 -1.22 -10.70 -8.36
C ILE A 138 0.18 -11.03 -7.82
N LEU A 139 1.22 -10.29 -8.24
CA LEU A 139 2.58 -10.51 -7.79
C LEU A 139 2.73 -10.31 -6.27
N SER A 140 2.11 -9.27 -5.73
CA SER A 140 2.08 -8.99 -4.29
C SER A 140 1.44 -10.15 -3.52
N MET A 141 0.36 -10.73 -4.05
CA MET A 141 -0.29 -11.88 -3.44
C MET A 141 0.63 -13.12 -3.44
N LEU A 142 1.32 -13.39 -4.54
CA LEU A 142 2.26 -14.50 -4.64
C LEU A 142 3.45 -14.34 -3.69
N ILE A 143 4.02 -13.14 -3.58
CA ILE A 143 5.08 -12.81 -2.61
C ILE A 143 4.58 -13.07 -1.19
N LYS A 144 3.37 -12.59 -0.85
CA LYS A 144 2.77 -12.84 0.45
C LYS A 144 2.58 -14.32 0.74
N PHE A 145 2.14 -15.12 -0.24
CA PHE A 145 2.00 -16.57 -0.08
C PHE A 145 3.34 -17.23 0.23
N MET A 146 4.41 -16.88 -0.50
CA MET A 146 5.74 -17.41 -0.24
C MET A 146 6.20 -17.12 1.19
N VAL A 147 5.97 -15.89 1.68
CA VAL A 147 6.33 -15.51 3.05
C VAL A 147 5.50 -16.27 4.08
N ILE A 148 4.18 -16.39 3.87
CA ILE A 148 3.27 -17.14 4.76
C ILE A 148 3.71 -18.60 4.86
N ILE A 149 4.06 -19.24 3.74
CA ILE A 149 4.54 -20.63 3.70
C ILE A 149 5.87 -20.75 4.44
N PHE A 150 6.81 -19.85 4.16
CA PHE A 150 8.15 -19.87 4.76
C PHE A 150 8.09 -19.75 6.29
N ILE A 151 7.33 -18.79 6.81
CA ILE A 151 7.23 -18.60 8.27
C ILE A 151 6.17 -19.48 8.91
N GLY A 152 5.24 -20.06 8.16
CA GLY A 152 4.10 -20.81 8.71
C GLY A 152 3.15 -19.90 9.47
N ALA A 153 2.79 -18.75 8.89
CA ALA A 153 1.96 -17.75 9.57
C ALA A 153 0.58 -18.33 9.92
N SER A 154 0.12 -18.10 11.15
CA SER A 154 -1.21 -18.55 11.56
C SER A 154 -2.31 -17.75 10.85
N VAL A 155 -3.52 -18.30 10.82
CA VAL A 155 -4.69 -17.64 10.22
C VAL A 155 -4.95 -16.28 10.87
N GLU A 156 -4.85 -16.20 12.20
CA GLU A 156 -5.03 -14.96 12.96
C GLU A 156 -3.97 -13.93 12.58
N SER A 157 -2.71 -14.36 12.43
CA SER A 157 -1.60 -13.49 12.03
C SER A 157 -1.87 -12.85 10.67
N VAL A 158 -2.33 -13.64 9.69
CA VAL A 158 -2.66 -13.16 8.35
C VAL A 158 -3.85 -12.20 8.38
N ILE A 159 -4.93 -12.53 9.09
CA ILE A 159 -6.11 -11.66 9.19
C ILE A 159 -5.75 -10.31 9.83
N ILE A 160 -5.04 -10.33 10.96
CA ILE A 160 -4.60 -9.10 11.65
C ILE A 160 -3.71 -8.28 10.72
N PHE A 161 -2.71 -8.90 10.10
CA PHE A 161 -1.81 -8.20 9.20
C PHE A 161 -2.54 -7.57 8.02
N GLU A 162 -3.46 -8.29 7.37
CA GLU A 162 -4.19 -7.75 6.22
C GLU A 162 -5.14 -6.61 6.59
N ILE A 163 -5.80 -6.67 7.75
CA ILE A 163 -6.63 -5.56 8.24
C ILE A 163 -5.76 -4.33 8.49
N VAL A 164 -4.63 -4.50 9.19
CA VAL A 164 -3.73 -3.39 9.51
C VAL A 164 -3.08 -2.81 8.25
N LEU A 165 -2.62 -3.65 7.32
CA LEU A 165 -2.05 -3.23 6.04
C LEU A 165 -3.04 -2.40 5.21
N ASN A 166 -4.30 -2.80 5.12
CA ASN A 166 -5.32 -2.00 4.42
C ASN A 166 -5.61 -0.70 5.17
N ALA A 167 -5.67 -0.74 6.50
CA ALA A 167 -5.91 0.44 7.32
C ALA A 167 -4.81 1.49 7.13
N THR A 168 -3.56 1.06 7.20
CA THR A 168 -2.39 1.94 7.05
C THR A 168 -2.24 2.38 5.61
N SER A 169 -2.51 1.53 4.60
CA SER A 169 -2.51 1.98 3.20
C SER A 169 -3.48 3.15 2.99
N MET A 170 -4.72 3.06 3.50
CA MET A 170 -5.70 4.14 3.43
C MET A 170 -5.28 5.37 4.23
N PHE A 171 -4.73 5.17 5.43
CA PHE A 171 -4.26 6.26 6.29
C PHE A 171 -3.09 7.04 5.66
N ASN A 172 -2.04 6.33 5.25
CA ASN A 172 -0.81 6.91 4.67
C ASN A 172 -1.09 7.69 3.39
N HIS A 173 -2.13 7.31 2.64
CA HIS A 173 -2.50 7.96 1.39
C HIS A 173 -3.57 9.04 1.52
N SER A 174 -4.22 9.12 2.68
CA SER A 174 -5.29 10.07 2.88
C SER A 174 -4.82 11.52 2.76
N ASN A 175 -5.69 12.41 2.28
CA ASN A 175 -5.39 13.84 2.23
C ASN A 175 -5.73 14.53 3.56
N ILE A 176 -5.51 13.87 4.71
CA ILE A 176 -5.85 14.45 6.01
C ILE A 176 -4.74 15.38 6.52
N LYS A 177 -5.14 16.47 7.17
CA LYS A 177 -4.22 17.34 7.90
C LYS A 177 -4.06 16.85 9.33
N LEU A 178 -2.95 16.18 9.62
CA LEU A 178 -2.53 15.92 11.00
C LEU A 178 -1.93 17.20 11.62
N PRO A 179 -2.19 17.49 12.90
CA PRO A 179 -1.42 18.49 13.63
C PRO A 179 0.08 18.12 13.61
N LEU A 180 0.95 19.08 13.29
CA LEU A 180 2.38 18.83 13.11
C LEU A 180 3.05 18.18 14.33
N MET A 181 2.61 18.53 15.54
CA MET A 181 3.11 17.92 16.77
C MET A 181 2.76 16.44 16.85
N ILE A 182 1.54 16.05 16.44
CA ILE A 182 1.12 14.64 16.43
C ILE A 182 1.91 13.88 15.37
N ASP A 183 1.99 14.43 14.16
CA ASP A 183 2.75 13.85 13.05
C ASP A 183 4.23 13.60 13.42
N LYS A 184 4.87 14.57 14.08
CA LYS A 184 6.27 14.46 14.55
C LYS A 184 6.50 13.22 15.43
N TYR A 185 5.59 12.89 16.33
CA TYR A 185 5.73 11.72 17.21
C TYR A 185 5.27 10.42 16.53
N LEU A 186 4.18 10.46 15.77
CA LEU A 186 3.65 9.28 15.09
C LEU A 186 4.66 8.68 14.10
N ARG A 187 5.41 9.53 13.37
CA ARG A 187 6.43 9.11 12.41
C ARG A 187 7.62 8.34 12.98
N TYR A 188 7.76 8.23 14.31
CA TYR A 188 8.74 7.32 14.91
C TYR A 188 8.28 5.86 14.91
N PHE A 189 6.97 5.63 14.82
CA PHE A 189 6.38 4.31 14.95
C PHE A 189 5.69 3.89 13.66
N ILE A 190 4.79 4.72 13.15
CA ILE A 190 3.98 4.44 11.97
C ILE A 190 4.29 5.39 10.82
N ILE A 191 3.89 4.98 9.63
CA ILE A 191 3.91 5.84 8.45
C ILE A 191 2.72 6.80 8.55
N THR A 192 2.96 8.09 8.31
CA THR A 192 1.90 9.11 8.36
C THR A 192 1.62 9.67 6.97
N PRO A 193 0.46 10.31 6.75
CA PRO A 193 0.12 10.94 5.48
C PRO A 193 1.20 11.87 4.93
N ASP A 194 1.73 12.78 5.75
CA ASP A 194 2.75 13.71 5.29
C ASP A 194 4.13 13.02 5.11
N MET A 195 4.37 11.87 5.73
CA MET A 195 5.60 11.07 5.50
C MET A 195 5.54 10.37 4.16
N HIS A 196 4.43 9.70 3.89
CA HIS A 196 4.25 8.95 2.67
C HIS A 196 3.97 9.85 1.46
N ARG A 197 3.41 11.05 1.66
CA ARG A 197 3.27 12.00 0.55
C ARG A 197 4.62 12.41 -0.06
N ILE A 198 5.69 12.47 0.74
CA ILE A 198 7.05 12.74 0.23
C ILE A 198 7.45 11.68 -0.79
N HIS A 199 7.11 10.42 -0.53
CA HIS A 199 7.34 9.29 -1.43
C HIS A 199 6.54 9.39 -2.75
N HIS A 200 5.46 10.16 -2.78
CA HIS A 200 4.66 10.43 -3.98
C HIS A 200 5.06 11.71 -4.72
N SER A 201 6.12 12.38 -4.26
CA SER A 201 6.68 13.56 -4.92
C SER A 201 7.12 13.25 -6.34
N VAL A 202 7.05 14.28 -7.19
CA VAL A 202 7.64 14.24 -8.54
C VAL A 202 9.18 14.20 -8.53
N ILE A 203 9.81 14.54 -7.40
CA ILE A 203 11.27 14.62 -7.28
C ILE A 203 11.85 13.23 -7.00
N PRO A 204 12.70 12.65 -7.87
CA PRO A 204 13.14 11.24 -7.73
C PRO A 204 13.82 10.90 -6.39
N LYS A 205 14.54 11.85 -5.78
CA LYS A 205 15.18 11.66 -4.45
C LYS A 205 14.17 11.57 -3.30
N GLU A 206 12.98 12.10 -3.49
CA GLU A 206 11.85 12.01 -2.57
C GLU A 206 11.00 10.79 -2.89
N THR A 207 10.74 10.54 -4.17
CA THR A 207 10.02 9.35 -4.65
C THR A 207 10.66 8.05 -4.16
N ASN A 208 11.99 7.97 -4.22
CA ASN A 208 12.73 6.79 -3.77
C ASN A 208 13.14 6.88 -2.28
N SER A 209 12.19 7.21 -1.41
CA SER A 209 12.34 7.25 0.05
C SER A 209 11.02 6.90 0.75
N ASN A 210 11.01 6.64 2.07
CA ASN A 210 9.79 6.37 2.86
C ASN A 210 8.90 5.22 2.33
N PHE A 211 9.49 4.05 2.09
CA PHE A 211 8.84 2.88 1.50
C PHE A 211 7.93 2.10 2.47
N GLY A 212 7.97 2.37 3.77
CA GLY A 212 7.16 1.63 4.73
C GLY A 212 5.66 1.79 4.51
N PHE A 213 4.90 0.79 4.99
CA PHE A 213 3.43 0.82 5.05
C PHE A 213 2.92 0.88 6.49
N ASN A 214 3.21 -0.12 7.34
CA ASN A 214 2.76 -0.08 8.74
C ASN A 214 3.76 0.64 9.64
N LEU A 215 5.01 0.19 9.63
CA LEU A 215 6.04 0.67 10.55
C LEU A 215 7.07 1.55 9.83
N SER A 216 7.38 2.71 10.43
CA SER A 216 8.50 3.58 9.98
C SER A 216 9.88 3.03 10.32
N LEU A 217 9.93 1.95 11.09
CA LEU A 217 11.16 1.30 11.56
C LEU A 217 12.08 0.91 10.39
N TRP A 218 11.53 0.31 9.34
CA TRP A 218 12.31 -0.19 8.21
C TRP A 218 13.00 0.92 7.45
N ASP A 219 12.31 2.04 7.23
CA ASP A 219 12.90 3.21 6.60
C ASP A 219 14.08 3.78 7.38
N ARG A 220 14.06 3.65 8.71
CA ARG A 220 15.14 4.11 9.59
C ARG A 220 16.31 3.14 9.59
N LEU A 221 16.02 1.84 9.73
CA LEU A 221 17.04 0.80 9.76
C LEU A 221 17.80 0.68 8.44
N LEU A 222 17.12 0.89 7.32
CA LEU A 222 17.67 0.75 5.97
C LEU A 222 17.98 2.11 5.31
N ALA A 223 17.98 3.18 6.11
CA ALA A 223 18.38 4.53 5.70
C ALA A 223 17.61 5.11 4.49
N THR A 224 16.34 4.74 4.33
CA THR A 224 15.43 5.31 3.32
C THR A 224 14.47 6.36 3.88
N TYR A 225 14.58 6.67 5.18
CA TYR A 225 13.75 7.70 5.84
C TYR A 225 14.11 9.11 5.35
N ARG A 226 13.09 9.85 4.88
CA ARG A 226 13.16 11.26 4.54
C ARG A 226 12.17 12.06 5.37
N ALA A 227 12.70 12.95 6.22
CA ALA A 227 11.90 13.76 7.12
C ALA A 227 11.11 14.86 6.39
N ASN A 228 11.75 15.53 5.42
CA ASN A 228 11.23 16.74 4.78
C ASN A 228 11.24 16.59 3.25
N ALA A 229 10.20 17.13 2.61
CA ALA A 229 10.20 17.45 1.19
C ALA A 229 10.92 18.78 0.94
N ALA A 230 11.35 19.00 -0.30
CA ALA A 230 11.94 20.23 -0.81
C ALA A 230 10.90 21.36 -0.86
N ASN A 231 9.66 21.01 -1.17
CA ASN A 231 8.52 21.93 -1.22
C ASN A 231 7.56 21.63 -0.08
N ASP A 232 6.77 22.65 0.32
CA ASP A 232 5.78 22.48 1.37
C ASP A 232 4.74 21.41 1.01
N GLN A 233 4.28 20.68 2.03
CA GLN A 233 3.31 19.58 1.90
C GLN A 233 2.02 19.97 1.18
N THR A 234 1.64 21.25 1.20
CA THR A 234 0.44 21.76 0.53
C THR A 234 0.65 22.08 -0.95
N THR A 235 1.89 22.40 -1.35
CA THR A 235 2.24 22.87 -2.70
C THR A 235 3.14 21.93 -3.48
N MET A 236 3.72 20.90 -2.85
CA MET A 236 4.59 19.94 -3.54
C MET A 236 3.88 19.24 -4.70
N ASP A 237 4.55 19.12 -5.84
CA ASP A 237 4.01 18.39 -6.98
C ASP A 237 3.99 16.89 -6.71
N ILE A 238 2.82 16.28 -6.92
CA ILE A 238 2.58 14.84 -6.80
C ILE A 238 2.38 14.26 -8.18
N GLY A 239 2.77 13.01 -8.34
CA GLY A 239 2.71 12.32 -9.61
C GLY A 239 4.09 12.16 -10.24
N LEU A 240 4.11 11.67 -11.47
CA LEU A 240 5.33 11.55 -12.26
C LEU A 240 5.42 12.65 -13.31
N SER A 241 6.64 13.14 -13.56
CA SER A 241 6.88 14.28 -14.46
C SER A 241 6.49 13.99 -15.91
N GLU A 242 6.68 12.74 -16.31
CA GLU A 242 6.43 12.18 -17.63
C GLU A 242 4.97 11.73 -17.82
N HIS A 243 4.20 11.61 -16.72
CA HIS A 243 2.81 11.19 -16.74
C HIS A 243 1.91 12.26 -16.12
N ARG A 244 1.61 13.32 -16.89
CA ARG A 244 0.73 14.44 -16.47
C ARG A 244 -0.63 14.48 -17.16
N ASN A 245 -0.84 13.65 -18.18
CA ASN A 245 -2.09 13.62 -18.94
C ASN A 245 -3.21 12.96 -18.13
N ILE A 246 -4.34 13.66 -17.91
CA ILE A 246 -5.47 13.16 -17.11
C ILE A 246 -6.10 11.90 -17.72
N VAL A 247 -6.17 11.78 -19.05
CA VAL A 247 -6.73 10.58 -19.69
C VAL A 247 -5.84 9.37 -19.43
N GLN A 248 -4.53 9.55 -19.49
CA GLN A 248 -3.57 8.48 -19.21
C GLN A 248 -3.53 8.11 -17.71
N THR A 249 -3.57 9.11 -16.83
CA THR A 249 -3.30 8.90 -15.40
C THR A 249 -4.53 8.73 -14.52
N GLN A 250 -5.71 9.18 -14.95
CA GLN A 250 -6.90 9.23 -14.09
C GLN A 250 -8.06 8.41 -14.64
N LYS A 251 -8.01 7.95 -15.89
CA LYS A 251 -9.02 7.04 -16.46
C LYS A 251 -8.56 5.60 -16.31
N LEU A 252 -9.51 4.73 -16.01
CA LEU A 252 -9.27 3.29 -15.81
C LEU A 252 -8.48 2.66 -16.95
N LEU A 253 -8.86 2.93 -18.20
CA LEU A 253 -8.16 2.39 -19.36
C LEU A 253 -6.72 2.91 -19.47
N GLY A 254 -6.49 4.18 -19.13
CA GLY A 254 -5.15 4.77 -19.08
C GLY A 254 -4.29 4.09 -18.03
N MET A 255 -4.82 3.89 -16.81
CA MET A 255 -4.12 3.19 -15.73
C MET A 255 -3.75 1.74 -16.10
N ILE A 256 -4.63 1.02 -16.81
CA ILE A 256 -4.37 -0.36 -17.25
C ILE A 256 -3.33 -0.42 -18.37
N LYS A 257 -3.30 0.56 -19.28
CA LYS A 257 -2.35 0.57 -20.41
C LYS A 257 -0.98 1.11 -20.05
N MET A 258 -0.89 1.98 -19.06
CA MET A 258 0.33 2.72 -18.68
C MET A 258 1.61 1.87 -18.54
N PRO A 259 1.58 0.62 -18.00
CA PRO A 259 2.78 -0.22 -17.94
C PRO A 259 3.34 -0.67 -19.30
N PHE A 260 2.51 -0.61 -20.35
CA PHE A 260 2.79 -1.14 -21.68
C PHE A 260 2.99 -0.05 -22.74
N GLU A 261 2.83 1.22 -22.36
CA GLU A 261 3.06 2.35 -23.23
C GLU A 261 4.53 2.79 -23.11
N ASP A 262 5.18 2.96 -24.26
CA ASP A 262 6.56 3.44 -24.36
C ASP A 262 6.64 4.91 -23.93
N ASN A 263 6.94 5.14 -22.66
CA ASN A 263 7.45 6.42 -22.18
C ASN A 263 8.85 6.18 -21.63
N GLN A 264 9.80 7.00 -22.08
CA GLN A 264 11.18 7.02 -21.60
C GLN A 264 11.17 7.10 -20.08
N ASP A 265 11.62 6.03 -19.44
CA ASP A 265 11.80 5.97 -18.00
C ASP A 265 13.05 6.79 -17.67
N PRO A 266 12.96 7.91 -16.95
CA PRO A 266 14.14 8.73 -16.64
C PRO A 266 15.11 8.03 -15.67
N GLN A 267 14.80 6.81 -15.22
CA GLN A 267 15.67 5.98 -14.38
C GLN A 267 16.59 5.03 -15.16
N ASN A 268 16.59 5.07 -16.50
CA ASN A 268 17.58 4.39 -17.36
C ASN A 268 18.67 5.36 -17.86
#